data_AF-A0A815AUN6-F1
#
_entry.id   AF-A0A815AUN6-F1
#
_cell.length_a   1.000
_cell.length_b   1.000
_cell.length_c   1.000
_cell.angle_alpha   90.00
_cell.angle_beta   90.00
_cell.angle_gamma   90.00
#
_symmetry.space_group_name_H-M   'P 1'
#
loop_
_entity.id
_entity.type
_entity.pdbx_description
1 polymer ?
#
loop_
_entity_poly.entity_id
_entity_poly.type
_entity_poly.pdbx_seq_one_letter_code
_entity_poly.pdbx_strand_id
1 'polypeptide(L)'
;MLNCLLTPNAAPILNEVNHVLTLIIRFHCQLKTFSWILNATYTDPSDTSVQALRTTFEKYYIAVLSLFKVLSKLVEKGYKTSLSDLLVRLNHNGYYDQITTFSTR
;
A
#
# COMPACT_ATOMS: atom_id res chain seq x y z
N MET A 1 -15.05 12.00 12.77
CA MET A 1 -13.99 10.97 12.69
C MET A 1 -14.62 9.69 12.14
N LEU A 2 -14.01 9.03 11.13
CA LEU A 2 -14.38 7.73 10.51
C LEU A 2 -15.59 7.56 9.54
N ASN A 3 -16.35 8.59 9.19
CA ASN A 3 -17.60 8.43 8.41
C ASN A 3 -17.47 8.19 6.88
N CYS A 4 -16.28 7.88 6.36
CA CYS A 4 -16.00 7.99 4.92
C CYS A 4 -15.88 6.66 4.19
N LEU A 5 -15.49 5.59 4.89
CA LEU A 5 -15.24 4.27 4.30
C LEU A 5 -16.34 3.22 4.63
N LEU A 6 -17.28 3.56 5.52
CA LEU A 6 -18.36 2.68 5.97
C LEU A 6 -19.65 2.77 5.13
N THR A 7 -19.67 3.60 4.09
CA THR A 7 -20.80 3.64 3.15
C THR A 7 -20.67 2.51 2.11
N PRO A 8 -21.77 1.85 1.69
CA PRO A 8 -21.72 0.74 0.73
C PRO A 8 -21.08 1.11 -0.62
N ASN A 9 -21.14 2.38 -1.02
CA ASN A 9 -20.45 2.91 -2.21
C ASN A 9 -18.93 2.98 -2.08
N ALA A 10 -18.38 2.81 -0.87
CA ALA A 10 -16.95 2.79 -0.57
C ALA A 10 -16.41 1.37 -0.40
N ALA A 11 -17.22 0.32 -0.63
CA ALA A 11 -16.80 -1.07 -0.57
C ALA A 11 -15.48 -1.40 -1.31
N PRO A 12 -15.25 -0.92 -2.56
CA PRO A 12 -13.96 -1.19 -3.23
C PRO A 12 -12.77 -0.51 -2.53
N ILE A 13 -12.95 0.70 -2.00
CA ILE A 13 -11.89 1.42 -1.26
C ILE A 13 -11.59 0.69 0.05
N LEU A 14 -12.65 0.26 0.76
CA LEU A 14 -12.53 -0.46 2.02
C LEU A 14 -11.78 -1.78 1.81
N ASN A 15 -12.05 -2.48 0.71
CA ASN A 15 -11.33 -3.70 0.34
C ASN A 15 -9.84 -3.43 0.09
N GLU A 16 -9.50 -2.38 -0.64
CA GLU A 16 -8.10 -2.00 -0.88
C GLU A 16 -7.39 -1.57 0.42
N VAL A 17 -8.05 -0.80 1.28
CA VAL A 17 -7.51 -0.44 2.60
C VAL A 17 -7.26 -1.67 3.45
N ASN A 18 -8.22 -2.59 3.52
CA ASN A 18 -8.09 -3.85 4.25
C ASN A 18 -6.95 -4.71 3.69
N HIS A 19 -6.80 -4.74 2.36
CA HIS A 19 -5.73 -5.46 1.70
C HIS A 19 -4.35 -4.89 2.07
N VAL A 20 -4.19 -3.56 2.02
CA VAL A 20 -2.95 -2.87 2.45
C VAL A 20 -2.64 -3.17 3.92
N LEU A 21 -3.62 -3.05 4.82
CA LEU A 21 -3.44 -3.34 6.24
C LEU A 21 -3.06 -4.81 6.49
N THR A 22 -3.69 -5.75 5.77
CA THR A 22 -3.36 -7.17 5.83
C THR A 22 -1.92 -7.43 5.40
N LEU A 23 -1.44 -6.76 4.35
CA LEU A 23 -0.05 -6.87 3.89
C LEU A 23 0.93 -6.31 4.91
N ILE A 24 0.62 -5.20 5.59
CA ILE A 24 1.44 -4.65 6.69
C ILE A 24 1.56 -5.67 7.83
N ILE A 25 0.44 -6.25 8.26
CA ILE A 25 0.44 -7.25 9.34
C ILE A 25 1.23 -8.49 8.91
N ARG A 26 1.02 -8.97 7.69
CA ARG A 26 1.75 -10.12 7.14
C ARG A 26 3.25 -9.87 7.09
N PHE A 27 3.67 -8.70 6.64
CA PHE A 27 5.08 -8.30 6.60
C PHE A 27 5.69 -8.31 8.01
N HIS A 28 4.98 -7.74 8.99
CA HIS A 28 5.40 -7.77 10.39
C HIS A 28 5.51 -9.19 10.96
N CYS A 29 4.53 -10.06 10.66
CA CYS A 29 4.57 -11.46 11.07
C CYS A 29 5.75 -12.21 10.43
N GLN A 30 6.03 -11.98 9.15
CA GLN A 30 7.20 -12.52 8.46
C GLN A 30 8.48 -12.07 9.16
N LEU A 31 8.60 -10.78 9.49
CA LEU A 31 9.78 -10.25 10.19
C LEU A 31 10.00 -10.90 11.56
N LYS A 32 8.92 -11.22 12.29
CA LYS A 32 9.00 -11.86 13.61
C LYS A 32 9.29 -13.36 13.54
N THR A 33 8.81 -14.03 12.50
CA THR A 33 8.89 -15.50 12.40
C THR A 33 10.21 -15.95 11.78
N PHE A 34 10.84 -15.12 10.95
CA PHE A 34 12.09 -15.48 10.31
C PHE A 34 13.28 -15.41 11.28
N SER A 35 14.10 -16.46 11.26
CA SER A 35 15.34 -16.53 12.04
C SER A 35 16.42 -15.75 11.30
N TRP A 36 16.68 -14.53 11.75
CA TRP A 36 17.69 -13.65 11.16
C TRP A 36 19.09 -14.16 11.49
N ILE A 37 19.70 -14.87 10.55
CA ILE A 37 21.08 -15.32 10.71
C ILE A 37 21.98 -14.10 10.50
N LEU A 38 22.60 -13.63 11.59
CA LEU A 38 23.50 -12.47 11.61
C LEU A 38 24.90 -12.83 11.10
N ASN A 39 24.99 -13.64 10.05
CA ASN A 39 26.27 -13.92 9.42
C ASN A 39 26.58 -12.75 8.47
N ALA A 40 27.54 -11.92 8.90
CA ALA A 40 27.96 -10.67 8.25
C ALA A 40 28.47 -10.82 6.81
N THR A 41 28.60 -12.05 6.30
CA THR A 41 29.00 -12.35 4.94
C THR A 41 27.80 -12.88 4.17
N TYR A 42 27.08 -11.95 3.54
CA TYR A 42 26.10 -12.20 2.49
C TYR A 42 24.90 -13.08 2.93
N THR A 43 23.79 -12.43 3.28
CA THR A 43 22.46 -13.07 3.15
C THR A 43 22.33 -13.45 1.67
N ASP A 44 22.46 -14.74 1.37
CA ASP A 44 22.35 -15.23 0.00
C ASP A 44 20.97 -14.79 -0.55
N PRO A 45 20.88 -14.15 -1.73
CA PRO A 45 19.59 -13.85 -2.36
C PRO A 45 18.69 -15.08 -2.55
N SER A 46 19.20 -16.30 -2.36
CA SER A 46 18.43 -17.54 -2.27
C SER A 46 17.66 -17.76 -0.95
N ASP A 47 17.88 -16.92 0.08
CA ASP A 47 17.16 -17.02 1.36
C ASP A 47 15.67 -16.77 1.14
N THR A 48 14.92 -17.86 1.20
CA THR A 48 13.46 -17.90 1.05
C THR A 48 12.73 -16.89 1.94
N SER A 49 13.32 -16.54 3.10
CA SER A 49 12.79 -15.55 4.04
C SER A 49 12.85 -14.14 3.46
N VAL A 50 14.00 -13.76 2.91
CA VAL A 50 14.22 -12.45 2.28
C VAL A 50 13.37 -12.31 1.01
N GLN A 51 13.27 -13.38 0.22
CA GLN A 51 12.41 -13.39 -0.98
C GLN A 51 10.93 -13.25 -0.62
N ALA A 52 10.47 -13.89 0.45
CA ALA A 52 9.10 -13.76 0.92
C ALA A 52 8.79 -12.33 1.40
N LEU A 53 9.72 -11.65 2.07
CA LEU A 53 9.59 -10.24 2.46
C LEU A 53 9.54 -9.31 1.26
N ARG A 54 10.46 -9.50 0.29
CA ARG A 54 10.46 -8.73 -0.97
C ARG A 54 9.14 -8.86 -1.71
N THR A 55 8.65 -10.09 -1.86
CA THR A 55 7.36 -10.37 -2.51
C THR A 55 6.20 -9.67 -1.78
N THR A 56 6.20 -9.68 -0.44
CA THR A 56 5.15 -9.01 0.33
C THR A 56 5.26 -7.49 0.23
N PHE A 57 6.47 -6.94 0.19
CA PHE A 57 6.70 -5.51 -0.04
C PHE A 57 6.25 -5.07 -1.44
N GLU A 58 6.55 -5.83 -2.49
CA GLU A 58 6.10 -5.54 -3.86
C GLU A 58 4.56 -5.53 -3.95
N LYS A 59 3.90 -6.52 -3.32
CA LYS A 59 2.44 -6.55 -3.24
C LYS A 59 1.88 -5.35 -2.49
N TYR A 60 2.53 -4.94 -1.39
CA TYR A 60 2.15 -3.75 -0.64
C TYR A 60 2.25 -2.49 -1.51
N TYR A 61 3.35 -2.33 -2.23
CA TYR A 61 3.56 -1.19 -3.12
C TYR A 61 2.48 -1.10 -4.20
N ILE A 62 2.19 -2.21 -4.89
CA ILE A 62 1.14 -2.27 -5.91
C ILE A 62 -0.24 -1.96 -5.30
N ALA A 63 -0.55 -2.50 -4.12
CA ALA A 63 -1.83 -2.26 -3.45
C ALA A 63 -2.00 -0.77 -3.07
N VAL A 64 -0.95 -0.12 -2.57
CA VAL A 64 -0.98 1.31 -2.24
C VAL A 64 -1.16 2.17 -3.50
N LEU A 65 -0.53 1.81 -4.63
CA LEU A 65 -0.76 2.49 -5.90
C LEU A 65 -2.20 2.32 -6.42
N SER A 66 -2.78 1.13 -6.28
CA SER A 66 -4.19 0.87 -6.60
C SER A 66 -5.11 1.76 -5.76
N LEU A 67 -4.89 1.78 -4.45
CA LEU A 67 -5.64 2.60 -3.51
C LEU A 67 -5.55 4.09 -3.87
N PHE A 68 -4.35 4.59 -4.16
CA PHE A 68 -4.14 5.98 -4.58
C PHE A 68 -4.93 6.29 -5.86
N LYS A 69 -4.83 5.45 -6.89
CA LYS A 69 -5.55 5.63 -8.16
C LYS A 69 -7.07 5.63 -8.00
N VAL A 70 -7.60 4.74 -7.14
CA VAL A 70 -9.04 4.69 -6.83
C VAL A 70 -9.47 5.95 -6.08
N LEU A 71 -8.69 6.39 -5.10
CA LEU A 71 -8.98 7.61 -4.34
C LEU A 71 -8.96 8.85 -5.24
N SER A 72 -7.96 9.02 -6.12
CA SER A 72 -7.89 10.14 -7.05
C SER A 72 -9.13 10.22 -7.95
N LYS A 73 -9.54 9.09 -8.55
CA LYS A 73 -10.75 9.02 -9.40
C LYS A 73 -12.04 9.38 -8.67
N LEU A 74 -12.11 9.10 -7.38
CA LEU A 74 -13.29 9.42 -6.57
C LEU A 74 -13.33 10.89 -6.19
N VAL A 75 -12.18 11.47 -5.84
CA VAL A 75 -12.04 12.90 -5.58
C VAL A 75 -12.36 13.72 -6.84
N GLU A 76 -11.87 13.30 -8.01
CA GLU A 76 -12.20 13.93 -9.31
C GLU A 76 -13.71 13.92 -9.60
N LYS A 77 -14.43 12.87 -9.20
CA LYS A 77 -15.89 12.76 -9.32
C LYS A 77 -16.65 13.55 -8.26
N GLY A 78 -15.97 14.28 -7.38
CA GLY A 78 -16.57 15.11 -6.34
C GLY A 78 -17.04 14.33 -5.10
N TYR A 79 -16.57 13.09 -4.87
CA TYR A 79 -16.92 12.35 -3.65
C TYR A 79 -16.26 12.97 -2.41
N LYS A 80 -17.07 13.30 -1.40
CA LYS A 80 -16.75 13.68 0.00
C LYS A 80 -15.40 14.40 0.21
N THR A 81 -15.43 15.65 0.69
CA THR A 81 -14.24 16.47 1.04
C THR A 81 -13.17 15.75 1.87
N SER A 82 -13.57 14.90 2.80
CA SER A 82 -12.67 14.06 3.61
C SER A 82 -11.77 13.09 2.82
N LEU A 83 -12.19 12.66 1.61
CA LEU A 83 -11.37 11.81 0.74
C LEU A 83 -10.27 12.63 0.07
N SER A 84 -10.56 13.89 -0.26
CA SER A 84 -9.57 14.85 -0.75
C SER A 84 -8.48 15.08 0.31
N ASP A 85 -8.88 15.31 1.57
CA ASP A 85 -7.93 15.47 2.68
C ASP A 85 -7.06 14.22 2.87
N LEU A 86 -7.64 13.02 2.73
CA LEU A 86 -6.88 11.77 2.80
C LEU A 86 -5.88 11.65 1.64
N LEU A 87 -6.30 11.97 0.42
CA LEU A 87 -5.47 11.92 -0.78
C LEU A 87 -4.26 12.88 -0.66
N VAL A 88 -4.50 14.10 -0.20
CA VAL A 88 -3.45 15.11 0.04
C VAL A 88 -2.48 14.64 1.11
N ARG A 89 -2.96 13.98 2.18
CA ARG A 89 -2.09 13.44 3.23
C ARG A 89 -1.26 12.25 2.75
N LEU A 90 -1.86 11.37 1.95
CA LEU A 90 -1.17 10.22 1.37
C LEU A 90 -0.06 10.66 0.41
N ASN A 91 -0.33 11.67 -0.41
CA ASN A 91 0.58 12.17 -1.42
C ASN A 91 1.17 13.54 -1.06
N HIS A 92 1.41 13.78 0.23
CA HIS A 92 1.83 15.10 0.73
C HIS A 92 3.14 15.59 0.09
N ASN A 93 4.01 14.65 -0.28
CA ASN A 93 5.29 14.91 -0.93
C ASN A 93 5.26 14.73 -2.46
N GLY A 94 4.09 14.50 -3.07
CA GLY A 94 3.96 14.26 -4.52
C GLY A 94 4.56 12.94 -5.01
N TYR A 95 4.87 12.00 -4.11
CA TYR A 95 5.52 10.72 -4.45
C TYR A 95 4.74 9.90 -5.49
N TYR A 96 3.42 9.85 -5.39
CA TYR A 96 2.60 9.01 -6.27
C TYR A 96 2.27 9.67 -7.63
N ASP A 97 2.39 10.99 -7.75
CA ASP A 97 2.21 11.71 -9.01
C ASP A 97 3.33 11.38 -10.01
N GLN A 98 4.55 11.23 -9.48
CA GLN A 98 5.72 10.87 -10.25
C GLN A 98 5.61 9.44 -10.80
N ILE A 99 4.95 8.53 -10.09
CA ILE A 99 4.84 7.12 -10.46
C ILE A 99 3.72 6.90 -11.48
N THR A 100 2.61 7.63 -11.37
CA THR A 100 1.47 7.51 -12.28
C THR A 100 1.75 8.07 -13.69
N THR A 101 2.66 9.04 -13.82
CA THR A 101 3.10 9.60 -15.11
C THR A 101 3.90 8.61 -15.96
N PHE A 102 4.60 7.63 -15.37
CA PHE A 102 5.35 6.62 -16.12
C PHE A 102 4.47 5.51 -16.72
N SER A 103 3.21 5.37 -16.32
CA SER A 103 2.28 4.36 -16.84
C SER A 103 1.57 4.78 -18.14
N THR A 104 1.84 5.98 -18.67
CA THR A 104 1.19 6.52 -19.90
C THR A 104 2.16 6.78 -21.06
N ARG A 105 3.40 6.27 -20.98
CA ARG A 105 4.35 6.26 -22.10
C ARG A 105 4.65 4.84 -22.55
#